data_AF-A0A519QKN2-F1
#
_entry.id   AF-A0A519QKN2-F1
#
_cell.length_a   1.000
_cell.length_b   1.000
_cell.length_c   1.000
_cell.angle_alpha   90.00
_cell.angle_beta   90.00
_cell.angle_gamma   90.00
#
_symmetry.space_group_name_H-M   'P 1'
#
loop_
_entity.id
_entity.type
_entity.pdbx_description
1 polymer ?
#
loop_
_entity_poly.entity_id
_entity_poly.type
_entity_poly.pdbx_seq_one_letter_code
_entity_poly.pdbx_strand_id
1 'polypeptide(L)' 'AGQTAPPGRRMGHAGAIVGGAEDTAEAKMKIMEECGIHVAHSPADIGKTMASVIK' A
#
# COMPACT_ATOMS: atom_id res chain seq x y z
N ALA A 1 -0.51 -1.68 -3.53
CA ALA A 1 -1.61 -1.91 -4.49
C ALA A 1 -2.95 -1.57 -3.82
N GLY A 2 -4.03 -1.36 -4.59
CA GLY A 2 -5.39 -1.17 -4.03
C GLY A 2 -5.77 0.26 -3.63
N GLN A 3 -4.98 1.28 -3.98
CA GLN A 3 -5.26 2.70 -3.66
C GLN A 3 -6.58 3.20 -4.28
N THR A 4 -6.98 2.64 -5.42
CA THR A 4 -8.21 3.01 -6.13
C THR A 4 -9.31 1.95 -5.99
N ALA A 5 -9.19 1.03 -5.02
CA ALA A 5 -10.19 -0.02 -4.81
C ALA A 5 -11.47 0.58 -4.18
N PRO A 6 -12.66 0.29 -4.73
CA PRO A 6 -13.91 0.74 -4.13
C PRO A 6 -14.23 -0.05 -2.84
N PRO A 7 -14.90 0.57 -1.86
CA PRO A 7 -15.26 -0.08 -0.60
C PRO A 7 -16.22 -1.24 -0.81
N GLY A 8 -16.12 -2.28 0.02
CA GLY A 8 -17.02 -3.44 0.02
C GLY A 8 -16.94 -4.35 -1.21
N ARG A 9 -16.04 -4.08 -2.16
CA ARG A 9 -15.87 -4.90 -3.37
C ARG A 9 -14.64 -5.79 -3.29
N ARG A 10 -14.82 -7.09 -3.58
CA ARG A 10 -13.71 -8.03 -3.77
C ARG A 10 -12.98 -7.76 -5.08
N MET A 11 -11.66 -7.61 -5.02
CA MET A 11 -10.76 -7.32 -6.14
C MET A 11 -9.97 -8.56 -6.57
N GLY A 12 -10.68 -9.58 -7.08
CA GLY A 12 -10.09 -10.84 -7.55
C GLY A 12 -9.68 -11.78 -6.41
N HIS A 13 -8.59 -11.48 -5.71
CA HIS A 13 -8.12 -12.28 -4.58
C HIS A 13 -9.15 -12.29 -3.43
N ALA A 14 -9.32 -13.43 -2.76
CA ALA A 14 -10.38 -13.62 -1.76
C ALA A 14 -10.30 -12.59 -0.61
N GLY A 15 -9.09 -12.29 -0.13
CA GLY A 15 -8.85 -11.29 0.91
C GLY A 15 -8.70 -9.84 0.42
N ALA A 16 -8.76 -9.58 -0.90
CA ALA A 16 -8.59 -8.24 -1.44
C ALA A 16 -9.93 -7.48 -1.45
N ILE A 17 -10.37 -7.03 -0.27
CA ILE A 17 -11.59 -6.26 -0.05
C ILE A 17 -11.33 -5.18 1.01
N VAL A 18 -11.88 -3.98 0.82
CA VAL A 18 -11.84 -2.90 1.83
C VAL A 18 -13.09 -3.02 2.69
N GLY A 19 -12.95 -3.57 3.90
CA GLY A 19 -14.04 -3.78 4.87
C GLY A 19 -14.23 -2.61 5.84
N GLY A 20 -13.16 -1.88 6.15
CA GLY A 20 -13.17 -0.67 6.98
C GLY A 20 -12.09 0.33 6.61
N ALA A 21 -12.01 1.45 7.36
CA ALA A 21 -11.05 2.52 7.13
C ALA A 21 -9.59 2.02 7.22
N GLU A 22 -9.31 1.11 8.15
CA GLU A 22 -8.00 0.49 8.37
C GLU A 22 -7.59 -0.50 7.26
N ASP A 23 -8.55 -0.97 6.45
CA ASP A 23 -8.26 -1.90 5.36
C ASP A 23 -7.77 -1.21 4.09
N THR A 24 -7.92 0.12 4.01
CA THR A 24 -7.52 0.92 2.85
C THR A 24 -6.01 0.85 2.60
N ALA A 25 -5.61 1.01 1.34
CA ALA A 25 -4.18 1.09 1.03
C ALA A 25 -3.52 2.32 1.66
N GLU A 26 -4.25 3.43 1.78
CA GLU A 26 -3.77 4.68 2.39
C GLU A 26 -3.45 4.49 3.88
N ALA A 27 -4.37 3.92 4.67
CA ALA A 27 -4.13 3.64 6.08
C ALA A 27 -2.89 2.77 6.30
N LYS A 28 -2.73 1.73 5.48
CA LYS A 28 -1.56 0.83 5.50
C LYS A 28 -0.26 1.54 5.12
N MET A 29 -0.28 2.41 4.11
CA MET A 29 0.91 3.19 3.71
C MET A 29 1.32 4.15 4.82
N LYS A 30 0.36 4.86 5.41
CA LYS A 30 0.61 5.81 6.50
C LYS A 30 1.27 5.15 7.72
N ILE A 31 0.72 4.02 8.21
CA ILE A 31 1.29 3.35 9.38
C ILE A 31 2.69 2.78 9.10
N MET A 32 2.95 2.34 7.87
CA MET A 32 4.29 1.90 7.47
C MET A 32 5.30 3.06 7.52
N GLU A 33 4.94 4.23 7.00
CA GLU A 33 5.77 5.44 7.08
C GLU A 33 6.01 5.89 8.53
N GLU A 34 4.97 5.87 9.38
CA GLU A 34 5.07 6.18 10.82
C GLU A 34 6.02 5.20 11.55
N CYS A 35 6.11 3.95 11.08
CA CYS A 35 7.06 2.95 11.59
C CYS A 35 8.47 3.08 10.99
N GLY A 36 8.74 4.09 10.16
CA GLY A 36 10.03 4.29 9.52
C GLY A 36 10.27 3.41 8.29
N ILE A 37 9.23 2.76 7.74
CA ILE A 37 9.33 1.97 6.51
C ILE A 37 9.23 2.90 5.31
N HIS A 38 10.16 2.76 4.37
CA HIS A 38 10.11 3.49 3.11
C HIS A 38 9.00 2.92 2.20
N VAL A 39 7.98 3.75 1.91
CA VAL A 39 6.86 3.37 1.05
C VAL A 39 7.08 3.86 -0.39
N ALA A 40 6.88 2.96 -1.37
CA ALA A 40 6.84 3.32 -2.78
C ALA A 40 5.38 3.52 -3.23
N HIS A 41 5.01 4.74 -3.62
CA HIS A 41 3.64 5.06 -4.03
C HIS A 41 3.26 4.53 -5.42
N SER A 42 4.25 4.29 -6.27
CA SER A 42 4.09 3.63 -7.56
C SER A 42 4.80 2.28 -7.56
N PRO A 43 4.19 1.20 -8.08
CA PRO A 43 4.88 -0.08 -8.30
C PRO A 43 6.15 0.07 -9.15
N ALA A 44 6.19 1.05 -10.05
CA ALA A 44 7.35 1.32 -10.91
C ALA A 44 8.56 1.91 -10.14
N ASP A 45 8.34 2.47 -8.96
CA ASP A 45 9.40 3.12 -8.18
C ASP A 45 10.04 2.20 -7.14
N ILE A 46 9.52 0.98 -6.93
CA ILE A 46 10.02 0.02 -5.93
C ILE A 46 11.55 -0.14 -6.02
N GLY A 47 12.09 -0.34 -7.22
CA GLY A 47 13.54 -0.49 -7.41
C GLY A 47 14.33 0.77 -7.07
N LYS A 48 13.81 1.96 -7.40
CA LYS A 48 14.44 3.24 -7.07
C LYS A 48 14.42 3.50 -5.57
N THR A 49 13.29 3.24 -4.91
CA THR A 49 13.14 3.38 -3.45
C THR A 49 14.13 2.46 -2.74
N MET A 50 14.20 1.18 -3.10
CA MET A 50 15.16 0.23 -2.53
C MET A 50 16.62 0.71 -2.72
N ALA A 51 16.99 1.12 -3.94
CA ALA A 51 18.33 1.61 -4.23
C ALA A 51 18.68 2.91 -3.49
N SER A 52 17.70 3.70 -3.06
CA SER A 52 17.94 4.92 -2.27
C SER A 52 18.25 4.64 -0.80
N VAL A 53 17.83 3.49 -0.27
CA VAL A 53 17.95 3.12 1.15
C VAL A 53 19.22 2.31 1.44
N ILE A 54 19.72 1.57 0.44
CA ILE A 54 20.82 0.60 0.61
C ILE A 54 22.19 1.16 0.16
N LYS A 55 22.22 2.39 -0.34
CA LYS A 55 23.47 3.11 -0.65
C LYS A 55 24.06 3.72 0.62
#